data_AF-A0A199VC51-F1
#
_entry.id   AF-A0A199VC51-F1
#
_cell.length_a   1.000
_cell.length_b   1.000
_cell.length_c   1.000
_cell.angle_alpha   90.00
_cell.angle_beta   90.00
_cell.angle_gamma   90.00
#
_symmetry.space_group_name_H-M   'P 1'
#
loop_
_entity.id
_entity.type
_entity.pdbx_description
1 polymer ?
#
loop_
_entity_poly.entity_id
_entity_poly.type
_entity_poly.pdbx_seq_one_letter_code
_entity_poly.pdbx_strand_id
1 'polypeptide(L)'
;MISLSSVFWREAWKYGERALRYCNHDAGHALAAVAVAAAALGWDARLLDGLSHADLEALIGVPQTYPPPPVQLPDGPVRGKLPWIEPSTGLRSPYLPRRDEPCCGLLRPTERADFAELYKDFTVREVVRKRRSAVDMDRVHVMERNTFYQILLHCLPSGELGHGEEGEEIKKQGKQCALPFRVLTWDAEVHAALFVHRVAGLPKGLYFLVRNEDHFDALKCAMRPEFEWERPDGCPDGLPLYRLARGDCQELAKQLSCHQDIASDGCFSLGMVARFEPVLRKRVLDVSALVLETGALSIHEVLGIKDMEFQSLYHFTVGGPMVDKRIMSLPAYPGPGIDA
;
A
#
# COMPACT_ATOMS: atom_id res chain seq x y z
N MET A 1 -9.96 14.65 -14.58
CA MET A 1 -8.54 14.25 -14.45
C MET A 1 -8.04 14.79 -13.11
N ILE A 2 -7.32 13.97 -12.35
CA ILE A 2 -6.59 14.38 -11.14
C ILE A 2 -5.12 14.11 -11.44
N SER A 3 -4.22 14.95 -10.95
CA SER A 3 -2.78 14.69 -10.97
C SER A 3 -2.23 14.70 -9.55
N LEU A 4 -1.25 13.83 -9.29
CA LEU A 4 -0.50 13.78 -8.05
C LEU A 4 0.94 14.19 -8.37
N SER A 5 1.50 15.12 -7.61
CA SER A 5 2.89 15.56 -7.75
C SER A 5 3.57 15.67 -6.39
N SER A 6 4.81 15.19 -6.31
CA SER A 6 5.59 15.16 -5.08
C SER A 6 6.63 16.27 -5.09
N VAL A 7 6.51 17.22 -4.15
CA VAL A 7 7.52 18.27 -3.94
C VAL A 7 8.72 17.63 -3.22
N PHE A 8 9.58 16.96 -4.00
CA PHE A 8 10.65 16.06 -3.54
C PHE A 8 11.46 16.58 -2.34
N TRP A 9 11.76 17.88 -2.31
CA TRP A 9 12.49 18.53 -1.22
C TRP A 9 11.85 18.44 0.17
N ARG A 10 10.52 18.23 0.26
CA ARG A 10 9.84 18.00 1.55
C ARG A 10 10.30 16.71 2.22
N GLU A 11 10.47 15.66 1.42
CA GLU A 11 10.96 14.36 1.90
C GLU A 11 12.49 14.28 1.91
N ALA A 12 13.16 14.88 0.92
CA ALA A 12 14.62 14.86 0.81
C ALA A 12 15.32 15.55 1.99
N TRP A 13 14.72 16.60 2.57
CA TRP A 13 15.23 17.25 3.78
C TRP A 13 15.37 16.28 4.97
N LYS A 14 14.46 15.30 5.11
CA LYS A 14 14.41 14.38 6.24
C LYS A 14 15.02 13.00 5.93
N TYR A 15 14.86 12.53 4.70
CA TYR A 15 15.18 11.15 4.31
C TYR A 15 16.32 11.04 3.29
N GLY A 16 16.86 12.16 2.80
CA GLY A 16 17.97 12.18 1.85
C GLY A 16 17.70 11.35 0.60
N GLU A 17 18.66 10.51 0.21
CA GLU A 17 18.57 9.59 -0.93
C GLU A 17 17.34 8.65 -0.88
N ARG A 18 16.82 8.36 0.32
CA ARG A 18 15.65 7.48 0.50
C ARG A 18 14.32 8.17 0.16
N ALA A 19 14.32 9.49 -0.01
CA ALA A 19 13.11 10.29 -0.20
C ALA A 19 12.26 9.88 -1.42
N LEU A 20 12.88 9.39 -2.51
CA LEU A 20 12.13 8.89 -3.66
C LEU A 20 11.19 7.74 -3.28
N ARG A 21 11.56 6.91 -2.29
CA ARG A 21 10.70 5.83 -1.81
C ARG A 21 9.50 6.39 -1.03
N TYR A 22 9.72 7.35 -0.13
CA TYR A 22 8.63 8.01 0.62
C TYR A 22 7.67 8.77 -0.29
N CYS A 23 8.19 9.52 -1.27
CA CYS A 23 7.38 10.22 -2.27
C CYS A 23 6.44 9.28 -3.05
N ASN A 24 6.91 8.10 -3.43
CA ASN A 24 6.10 7.10 -4.16
C ASN A 24 5.11 6.39 -3.21
N HIS A 25 5.52 6.05 -2.00
CA HIS A 25 4.63 5.43 -1.00
C HIS A 25 3.45 6.33 -0.62
N ASP A 26 3.70 7.63 -0.39
CA ASP A 26 2.65 8.60 -0.09
C ASP A 26 1.76 8.89 -1.32
N ALA A 27 2.31 8.84 -2.53
CA ALA A 27 1.53 8.88 -3.76
C ALA A 27 0.64 7.64 -3.92
N GLY A 28 1.09 6.45 -3.49
CA GLY A 28 0.30 5.22 -3.46
C GLY A 28 -0.88 5.31 -2.51
N HIS A 29 -0.65 5.82 -1.29
CA HIS A 29 -1.72 6.14 -0.33
C HIS A 29 -2.71 7.19 -0.89
N ALA A 30 -2.23 8.22 -1.57
CA ALA A 30 -3.08 9.24 -2.19
C ALA A 30 -3.92 8.65 -3.35
N LEU A 31 -3.33 7.81 -4.20
CA LEU A 31 -4.01 7.13 -5.30
C LEU A 31 -5.10 6.19 -4.78
N ALA A 32 -4.81 5.39 -3.74
CA ALA A 32 -5.78 4.54 -3.08
C ALA A 32 -6.94 5.33 -2.45
N ALA A 33 -6.65 6.48 -1.83
CA ALA A 33 -7.67 7.37 -1.29
C ALA A 33 -8.55 7.99 -2.39
N VAL A 34 -7.97 8.33 -3.55
CA VAL A 34 -8.73 8.79 -4.73
C VAL A 34 -9.63 7.67 -5.29
N ALA A 35 -9.14 6.43 -5.40
CA ALA A 35 -9.94 5.30 -5.85
C ALA A 35 -11.15 5.02 -4.95
N VAL A 36 -10.95 5.00 -3.63
CA VAL A 36 -12.04 4.84 -2.64
C VAL A 36 -13.01 6.03 -2.67
N ALA A 37 -12.51 7.26 -2.83
CA ALA A 37 -13.37 8.44 -2.93
C ALA A 37 -14.20 8.48 -4.23
N ALA A 38 -13.63 8.07 -5.37
CA ALA A 38 -14.34 7.95 -6.63
C ALA A 38 -15.45 6.88 -6.54
N ALA A 39 -15.13 5.69 -6.03
CA ALA A 39 -16.11 4.62 -5.84
C ALA A 39 -17.26 5.03 -4.90
N ALA A 40 -16.96 5.76 -3.83
CA ALA A 40 -17.97 6.31 -2.91
C ALA A 40 -18.88 7.39 -3.53
N LEU A 41 -18.53 7.92 -4.72
CA LEU A 41 -19.34 8.84 -5.54
C LEU A 41 -19.99 8.14 -6.75
N GLY A 42 -19.84 6.83 -6.89
CA GLY A 42 -20.33 6.07 -8.06
C GLY A 42 -19.49 6.27 -9.32
N TRP A 43 -18.24 6.73 -9.18
CA TRP A 43 -17.27 6.87 -10.26
C TRP A 43 -16.21 5.78 -10.21
N ASP A 44 -15.49 5.59 -11.31
CA ASP A 44 -14.25 4.81 -11.35
C ASP A 44 -13.01 5.72 -11.47
N ALA A 45 -11.86 5.20 -11.03
CA ALA A 45 -10.57 5.87 -11.14
C ALA A 45 -9.57 4.89 -11.76
N ARG A 46 -8.92 5.31 -12.85
CA ARG A 46 -7.86 4.57 -13.54
C ARG A 46 -6.59 5.42 -13.54
N LEU A 47 -5.43 4.78 -13.31
CA LEU A 47 -4.14 5.42 -13.46
C LEU A 47 -3.85 5.71 -14.95
N LEU A 48 -3.19 6.84 -15.22
CA LEU A 48 -2.67 7.18 -16.55
C LEU A 48 -1.13 7.13 -16.49
N ASP A 49 -0.60 5.92 -16.67
CA ASP A 49 0.82 5.56 -16.59
C ASP A 49 1.61 5.87 -17.88
N GLY A 50 0.94 5.84 -19.04
CA GLY A 50 1.55 6.06 -20.37
C GLY A 50 1.94 7.51 -20.73
N LEU A 51 1.93 8.46 -19.79
CA LEU A 51 2.31 9.86 -20.03
C LEU A 51 3.79 10.10 -19.67
N SER A 52 4.54 10.76 -20.56
CA SER A 52 5.92 11.15 -20.25
C SER A 52 5.97 12.37 -19.31
N HIS A 53 7.14 12.61 -18.70
CA HIS A 53 7.38 13.81 -17.90
C HIS A 53 7.10 15.12 -18.68
N ALA A 54 7.36 15.15 -19.98
CA ALA A 54 7.09 16.31 -20.83
C ALA A 54 5.58 16.50 -21.10
N ASP A 55 4.84 15.40 -21.25
CA ASP A 55 3.37 15.46 -21.39
C ASP A 55 2.72 15.93 -20.09
N LEU A 56 3.20 15.42 -18.95
CA LEU A 56 2.77 15.84 -17.62
C LEU A 56 3.08 17.32 -17.36
N GLU A 57 4.29 17.80 -17.69
CA GLU A 57 4.65 19.22 -17.60
C GLU A 57 3.72 20.09 -18.46
N ALA A 58 3.46 19.69 -19.71
CA ALA A 58 2.57 20.42 -20.63
C ALA A 58 1.08 20.39 -20.21
N LEU A 59 0.62 19.32 -19.55
CA LEU A 59 -0.77 19.16 -19.09
C LEU A 59 -1.05 19.82 -17.74
N ILE A 60 -0.07 19.86 -16.84
CA ILE A 60 -0.23 20.31 -15.45
C ILE A 60 0.30 21.74 -15.25
N GLY A 61 1.26 22.19 -16.07
CA GLY A 61 1.91 23.49 -15.92
C GLY A 61 2.90 23.57 -14.75
N VAL A 62 3.35 22.41 -14.25
CA VAL A 62 4.38 22.31 -13.21
C VAL A 62 5.68 21.89 -13.89
N PRO A 63 6.64 22.81 -14.13
CA PRO A 63 7.88 22.50 -14.80
C PRO A 63 8.77 21.57 -13.95
N GLN A 64 9.63 20.78 -14.59
CA GLN A 64 10.54 19.86 -13.92
C GLN A 64 11.71 20.59 -13.21
N THR A 65 11.38 21.41 -12.20
CA THR A 65 12.36 22.12 -11.37
C THR A 65 13.03 21.17 -10.37
N TYR A 66 13.93 20.32 -10.86
CA TYR A 66 15.11 19.98 -10.08
C TYR A 66 16.01 21.23 -10.06
N PRO A 67 16.11 21.99 -8.96
CA PRO A 67 17.27 22.85 -8.78
C PRO A 67 18.51 21.94 -8.81
N PRO A 68 19.64 22.38 -9.40
CA PRO A 68 20.87 21.59 -9.37
C PRO A 68 21.20 21.27 -7.90
N PRO A 69 21.75 20.08 -7.61
CA PRO A 69 22.14 19.73 -6.24
C PRO A 69 23.07 20.83 -5.71
N PRO A 70 22.83 21.33 -4.48
CA PRO A 70 23.56 22.48 -3.99
C PRO A 70 25.04 22.15 -3.89
N VAL A 71 25.90 23.01 -4.47
CA VAL A 71 27.34 22.77 -4.66
C VAL A 71 28.06 22.41 -3.35
N GLN A 72 27.53 22.89 -2.21
CA GLN A 72 27.70 22.26 -0.91
C GLN A 72 26.32 22.08 -0.27
N LEU A 73 26.10 20.92 0.37
CA LEU A 73 25.04 20.78 1.37
C LEU A 73 25.38 21.71 2.55
N PRO A 74 24.42 22.48 3.09
CA PRO A 74 24.70 23.39 4.19
C PRO A 74 24.95 22.61 5.49
N ASP A 75 25.97 23.03 6.26
CA ASP A 75 26.36 22.40 7.54
C ASP A 75 25.31 22.54 8.68
N GLY A 76 24.15 23.14 8.39
CA GLY A 76 23.04 23.29 9.32
C GLY A 76 21.75 23.79 8.63
N PRO A 77 20.60 23.73 9.32
CA PRO A 77 19.31 24.11 8.76
C PRO A 77 19.17 25.63 8.58
N VAL A 78 18.84 26.08 7.37
CA VAL A 78 18.68 27.52 7.02
C VAL A 78 17.26 27.80 6.51
N ARG A 79 16.70 28.95 6.86
CA ARG A 79 15.33 29.37 6.50
C ARG A 79 15.32 30.08 5.14
N GLY A 80 14.81 29.42 4.10
CA GLY A 80 14.83 29.93 2.72
C GLY A 80 13.90 31.11 2.41
N LYS A 81 14.19 31.82 1.31
CA LYS A 81 13.32 32.79 0.63
C LYS A 81 13.02 32.31 -0.79
N LEU A 82 11.88 32.72 -1.37
CA LEU A 82 11.35 32.21 -2.64
C LEU A 82 11.08 33.38 -3.63
N PRO A 83 11.95 33.62 -4.64
CA PRO A 83 11.79 34.72 -5.61
C PRO A 83 11.09 34.34 -6.94
N TRP A 84 10.90 33.06 -7.25
CA TRP A 84 10.76 32.59 -8.64
C TRP A 84 9.33 32.43 -9.20
N ILE A 85 8.34 33.18 -8.70
CA ILE A 85 6.92 33.01 -9.11
C ILE A 85 6.52 33.97 -10.24
N GLU A 86 7.07 33.77 -11.45
CA GLU A 86 6.45 34.22 -12.71
C GLU A 86 6.76 33.22 -13.85
N PRO A 87 5.77 32.77 -14.65
CA PRO A 87 5.99 31.78 -15.71
C PRO A 87 6.23 32.42 -17.09
N SER A 88 7.27 31.98 -17.79
CA SER A 88 7.48 32.30 -19.21
C SER A 88 6.69 31.34 -20.12
N THR A 89 5.97 31.87 -21.11
CA THR A 89 5.00 31.10 -21.91
C THR A 89 5.60 30.41 -23.15
N GLY A 90 5.23 29.14 -23.35
CA GLY A 90 4.80 28.66 -24.67
C GLY A 90 5.56 27.50 -25.31
N LEU A 91 4.86 26.38 -25.49
CA LEU A 91 4.52 25.83 -26.81
C LEU A 91 3.34 24.84 -26.67
N ARG A 92 2.73 24.40 -27.79
CA ARG A 92 1.75 23.30 -27.82
C ARG A 92 2.33 22.11 -28.58
N SER A 93 2.01 20.88 -28.14
CA SER A 93 2.30 19.63 -28.88
C SER A 93 1.00 18.79 -29.00
N PRO A 94 0.79 17.99 -30.08
CA PRO A 94 -0.54 17.50 -30.44
C PRO A 94 -0.66 15.96 -30.40
N TYR A 95 -0.45 15.32 -29.24
CA TYR A 95 -0.66 13.88 -29.08
C TYR A 95 -1.58 13.54 -27.90
N LEU A 96 -2.71 12.93 -28.22
CA LEU A 96 -3.65 12.29 -27.29
C LEU A 96 -3.99 10.91 -27.87
N PRO A 97 -3.98 9.82 -27.06
CA PRO A 97 -4.42 8.51 -27.52
C PRO A 97 -5.91 8.48 -27.84
N ARG A 98 -6.33 7.47 -28.62
CA ARG A 98 -7.71 7.33 -29.10
C ARG A 98 -8.69 6.93 -28.00
N ARG A 99 -9.99 7.07 -28.27
CA ARG A 99 -11.05 7.24 -27.27
C ARG A 99 -11.96 6.02 -27.14
N ASP A 100 -11.49 4.87 -27.61
CA ASP A 100 -12.33 3.80 -28.16
C ASP A 100 -12.15 2.47 -27.40
N GLU A 101 -12.22 2.53 -26.07
CA GLU A 101 -12.54 1.38 -25.21
C GLU A 101 -13.93 1.60 -24.56
N PRO A 102 -14.78 0.56 -24.45
CA PRO A 102 -16.09 0.70 -23.83
C PRO A 102 -15.97 1.01 -22.34
N CYS A 103 -16.85 1.89 -21.84
CA CYS A 103 -16.93 2.19 -20.41
C CYS A 103 -17.52 0.99 -19.66
N CYS A 104 -16.71 0.33 -18.83
CA CYS A 104 -17.15 -0.77 -17.97
C CYS A 104 -18.34 -0.34 -17.08
N GLY A 105 -19.28 -1.25 -16.85
CA GLY A 105 -20.59 -0.96 -16.27
C GLY A 105 -20.56 -0.51 -14.81
N LEU A 106 -21.57 0.29 -14.43
CA LEU A 106 -21.83 0.65 -13.03
C LEU A 106 -22.19 -0.61 -12.21
N LEU A 107 -21.23 -1.10 -11.42
CA LEU A 107 -21.45 -2.17 -10.46
C LEU A 107 -22.59 -1.82 -9.49
N ARG A 108 -23.57 -2.71 -9.40
CA ARG A 108 -24.59 -2.67 -8.33
C ARG A 108 -24.06 -3.44 -7.12
N PRO A 109 -24.39 -3.06 -5.88
CA PRO A 109 -24.07 -3.88 -4.72
C PRO A 109 -24.94 -5.13 -4.73
N THR A 110 -24.37 -6.28 -5.09
CA THR A 110 -24.94 -7.60 -4.83
C THR A 110 -24.47 -8.14 -3.48
N GLU A 111 -25.14 -9.17 -2.99
CA GLU A 111 -25.11 -9.65 -1.62
C GLU A 111 -23.70 -9.89 -1.08
N ARG A 112 -23.33 -9.17 0.00
CA ARG A 112 -22.06 -9.34 0.70
C ARG A 112 -22.05 -10.67 1.47
N ALA A 113 -20.90 -11.32 1.54
CA ALA A 113 -20.66 -12.38 2.52
C ALA A 113 -20.85 -11.91 3.98
N ASP A 114 -20.98 -12.86 4.91
CA ASP A 114 -21.36 -12.72 6.34
C ASP A 114 -20.57 -11.68 7.19
N PHE A 115 -19.54 -11.06 6.64
CA PHE A 115 -18.70 -10.07 7.31
C PHE A 115 -19.25 -8.63 7.24
N ALA A 116 -20.39 -8.42 6.57
CA ALA A 116 -21.07 -7.13 6.46
C ALA A 116 -21.48 -6.51 7.82
N GLU A 117 -21.63 -7.34 8.86
CA GLU A 117 -21.99 -6.93 10.23
C GLU A 117 -21.02 -5.90 10.85
N LEU A 118 -19.70 -6.11 10.70
CA LEU A 118 -18.68 -5.42 11.52
C LEU A 118 -18.43 -3.95 11.15
N TYR A 119 -18.97 -3.48 10.02
CA TYR A 119 -18.88 -2.09 9.57
C TYR A 119 -20.25 -1.38 9.52
N LYS A 120 -21.32 -1.98 10.05
CA LYS A 120 -22.69 -1.40 10.03
C LYS A 120 -22.75 0.03 10.58
N ASP A 121 -21.98 0.32 11.63
CA ASP A 121 -22.04 1.60 12.36
C ASP A 121 -21.15 2.71 11.77
N PHE A 122 -20.42 2.45 10.67
CA PHE A 122 -19.46 3.41 10.11
C PHE A 122 -19.56 3.57 8.60
N THR A 123 -19.78 4.80 8.13
CA THR A 123 -19.61 5.11 6.71
C THR A 123 -18.13 5.19 6.32
N VAL A 124 -17.80 4.82 5.07
CA VAL A 124 -16.43 4.97 4.51
C VAL A 124 -15.93 6.41 4.65
N ARG A 125 -16.82 7.40 4.48
CA ARG A 125 -16.54 8.83 4.66
C ARG A 125 -16.07 9.17 6.08
N GLU A 126 -16.66 8.54 7.09
CA GLU A 126 -16.23 8.71 8.48
C GLU A 126 -14.92 7.99 8.76
N VAL A 127 -14.74 6.76 8.29
CA VAL A 127 -13.48 6.02 8.45
C VAL A 127 -12.32 6.83 7.88
N VAL A 128 -12.44 7.34 6.65
CA VAL A 128 -11.42 8.19 6.00
C VAL A 128 -11.15 9.48 6.78
N ARG A 129 -12.19 10.13 7.34
CA ARG A 129 -12.03 11.38 8.12
C ARG A 129 -11.49 11.17 9.54
N LYS A 130 -11.84 10.06 10.18
CA LYS A 130 -11.43 9.68 11.55
C LYS A 130 -10.07 8.98 11.55
N ARG A 131 -9.61 8.38 10.44
CA ARG A 131 -8.32 7.67 10.33
C ARG A 131 -7.17 8.54 10.82
N ARG A 132 -6.44 8.03 11.81
CA ARG A 132 -5.09 8.48 12.20
C ARG A 132 -4.20 7.24 12.18
N SER A 133 -2.88 7.43 12.06
CA SER A 133 -1.93 6.34 12.29
C SER A 133 -1.71 6.22 13.80
N ALA A 134 -1.76 5.00 14.34
CA ALA A 134 -1.40 4.77 15.74
C ALA A 134 0.09 5.08 15.93
N VAL A 135 0.44 5.71 17.06
CA VAL A 135 1.84 6.05 17.41
C VAL A 135 2.44 5.00 18.35
N ASP A 136 1.60 4.37 19.15
CA ASP A 136 1.97 3.31 20.11
C ASP A 136 0.77 2.34 20.27
N MET A 137 1.03 1.13 20.75
CA MET A 137 0.05 0.05 20.93
C MET A 137 -0.06 -0.32 22.42
N ASP A 138 -1.22 -0.83 22.84
CA ASP A 138 -1.51 -1.10 24.25
C ASP A 138 -0.84 -2.36 24.84
N ARG A 139 -0.18 -3.16 23.99
CA ARG A 139 0.49 -4.45 24.30
C ARG A 139 -0.43 -5.58 24.79
N VAL A 140 -1.69 -5.29 25.11
CA VAL A 140 -2.62 -6.22 25.78
C VAL A 140 -3.79 -6.65 24.90
N HIS A 141 -4.10 -5.92 23.85
CA HIS A 141 -5.16 -6.28 22.91
C HIS A 141 -4.84 -7.59 22.21
N VAL A 142 -5.83 -8.48 22.17
CA VAL A 142 -5.81 -9.73 21.41
C VAL A 142 -6.87 -9.61 20.33
N MET A 143 -6.47 -9.77 19.08
CA MET A 143 -7.36 -9.72 17.93
C MET A 143 -8.02 -11.09 17.71
N GLU A 144 -9.31 -11.12 17.39
CA GLU A 144 -9.97 -12.37 17.00
C GLU A 144 -9.54 -12.84 15.60
N ARG A 145 -9.38 -14.15 15.41
CA ARG A 145 -8.92 -14.76 14.15
C ARG A 145 -9.74 -14.32 12.93
N ASN A 146 -11.06 -14.20 13.09
CA ASN A 146 -11.93 -13.82 11.98
C ASN A 146 -11.70 -12.37 11.57
N THR A 147 -11.45 -11.47 12.53
CA THR A 147 -11.06 -10.07 12.27
C THR A 147 -9.69 -9.99 11.59
N PHE A 148 -8.73 -10.83 12.01
CA PHE A 148 -7.43 -10.95 11.35
C PHE A 148 -7.59 -11.37 9.87
N TYR A 149 -8.35 -12.43 9.58
CA TYR A 149 -8.61 -12.86 8.20
C TYR A 149 -9.34 -11.82 7.36
N GLN A 150 -10.33 -11.09 7.91
CA GLN A 150 -11.01 -9.99 7.21
C GLN A 150 -10.05 -8.86 6.80
N ILE A 151 -9.14 -8.47 7.70
CA ILE A 151 -8.13 -7.45 7.39
C ILE A 151 -7.24 -7.90 6.22
N LEU A 152 -6.89 -9.20 6.16
CA LEU A 152 -6.10 -9.73 5.05
C LEU A 152 -6.89 -9.91 3.74
N LEU A 153 -8.18 -10.25 3.80
CA LEU A 153 -9.07 -10.26 2.64
C LEU A 153 -9.15 -8.87 1.99
N HIS A 154 -9.20 -7.79 2.78
CA HIS A 154 -9.13 -6.41 2.27
C HIS A 154 -7.76 -6.01 1.67
N CYS A 155 -6.72 -6.83 1.84
CA CYS A 155 -5.41 -6.64 1.18
C CYS A 155 -5.27 -7.41 -0.14
N LEU A 156 -6.25 -8.24 -0.51
CA LEU A 156 -6.20 -9.05 -1.73
C LEU A 156 -6.52 -8.21 -2.98
N PRO A 157 -5.79 -8.41 -4.10
CA PRO A 157 -5.94 -7.59 -5.29
C PRO A 157 -7.21 -7.89 -6.09
N SER A 158 -7.67 -9.14 -6.12
CA SER A 158 -8.77 -9.57 -7.01
C SER A 158 -10.14 -9.56 -6.34
N GLY A 159 -10.20 -9.49 -5.01
CA GLY A 159 -11.44 -9.48 -4.24
C GLY A 159 -11.94 -10.88 -3.90
N GLU A 160 -13.25 -11.06 -3.83
CA GLU A 160 -13.87 -12.36 -3.57
C GLU A 160 -13.84 -13.23 -4.85
N LEU A 161 -13.32 -14.46 -4.73
CA LEU A 161 -13.23 -15.39 -5.85
C LEU A 161 -14.62 -15.82 -6.34
N GLY A 162 -14.74 -16.10 -7.64
CA GLY A 162 -16.01 -16.44 -8.30
C GLY A 162 -16.84 -15.24 -8.79
N HIS A 163 -16.54 -14.01 -8.35
CA HIS A 163 -17.26 -12.79 -8.77
C HIS A 163 -16.34 -11.80 -9.49
N GLY A 164 -16.19 -11.95 -10.82
CA GLY A 164 -15.51 -10.98 -11.68
C GLY A 164 -16.45 -10.07 -12.47
N GLU A 165 -15.87 -9.05 -13.08
CA GLU A 165 -16.58 -8.14 -13.99
C GLU A 165 -16.92 -8.84 -15.32
N GLU A 166 -18.03 -8.41 -15.94
CA GLU A 166 -18.54 -8.85 -17.26
C GLU A 166 -18.69 -10.38 -17.49
N GLY A 167 -18.60 -11.19 -16.42
CA GLY A 167 -18.75 -12.65 -16.47
C GLY A 167 -17.43 -13.42 -16.52
N GLU A 168 -16.27 -12.78 -16.37
CA GLU A 168 -15.05 -13.52 -16.04
C GLU A 168 -15.14 -14.13 -14.63
N GLU A 169 -14.83 -15.42 -14.50
CA GLU A 169 -14.80 -16.13 -13.22
C GLU A 169 -13.41 -15.95 -12.59
N ILE A 170 -13.29 -15.14 -11.53
CA ILE A 170 -12.01 -14.94 -10.81
C ILE A 170 -11.67 -16.21 -10.03
N LYS A 171 -10.75 -17.03 -10.56
CA LYS A 171 -10.38 -18.35 -10.00
C LYS A 171 -9.23 -18.35 -9.01
N LYS A 172 -8.46 -17.26 -8.96
CA LYS A 172 -7.24 -17.10 -8.14
C LYS A 172 -6.97 -15.62 -7.90
N GLN A 173 -6.21 -15.31 -6.86
CA GLN A 173 -5.71 -13.96 -6.59
C GLN A 173 -4.53 -13.62 -7.51
N GLY A 174 -4.54 -12.40 -8.04
CA GLY A 174 -3.44 -11.83 -8.84
C GLY A 174 -3.83 -10.53 -9.54
N LYS A 175 -4.85 -10.57 -10.41
CA LYS A 175 -5.39 -9.38 -11.11
C LYS A 175 -5.83 -8.31 -10.11
N GLN A 176 -5.51 -7.04 -10.36
CA GLN A 176 -5.97 -5.93 -9.52
C GLN A 176 -7.38 -5.48 -9.96
N CYS A 177 -8.41 -5.96 -9.25
CA CYS A 177 -9.84 -5.77 -9.54
C CYS A 177 -10.65 -5.25 -8.34
N ALA A 178 -10.20 -5.51 -7.11
CA ALA A 178 -10.82 -4.98 -5.90
C ALA A 178 -10.43 -3.52 -5.64
N LEU A 179 -11.23 -2.80 -4.84
CA LEU A 179 -10.83 -1.49 -4.30
C LEU A 179 -9.86 -1.68 -3.12
N PRO A 180 -8.79 -0.86 -3.00
CA PRO A 180 -8.43 0.27 -3.87
C PRO A 180 -7.65 -0.14 -5.15
N PHE A 181 -7.18 -1.38 -5.23
CA PHE A 181 -6.17 -1.87 -6.18
C PHE A 181 -6.50 -1.69 -7.67
N ARG A 182 -7.76 -1.77 -8.08
CA ARG A 182 -8.21 -1.70 -9.48
C ARG A 182 -7.85 -0.43 -10.26
N VAL A 183 -7.35 0.59 -9.57
CA VAL A 183 -6.77 1.79 -10.19
C VAL A 183 -5.45 1.50 -10.91
N LEU A 184 -4.75 0.43 -10.53
CA LEU A 184 -3.47 -0.02 -11.10
C LEU A 184 -3.70 -0.94 -12.30
N THR A 185 -2.88 -0.76 -13.34
CA THR A 185 -3.00 -1.38 -14.68
C THR A 185 -2.23 -2.70 -14.80
N TRP A 186 -1.94 -3.38 -13.68
CA TRP A 186 -1.09 -4.58 -13.63
C TRP A 186 -1.49 -5.57 -12.52
N ASP A 187 -1.15 -6.84 -12.70
CA ASP A 187 -1.32 -7.88 -11.67
C ASP A 187 -0.40 -7.61 -10.46
N ALA A 188 -0.82 -8.00 -9.25
CA ALA A 188 -0.06 -7.72 -8.04
C ALA A 188 1.33 -8.38 -8.06
N GLU A 189 2.39 -7.55 -7.95
CA GLU A 189 3.78 -7.99 -7.85
C GLU A 189 4.30 -7.95 -6.39
N VAL A 190 3.49 -7.47 -5.44
CA VAL A 190 3.86 -7.40 -4.01
C VAL A 190 3.03 -8.32 -3.12
N HIS A 191 3.71 -9.03 -2.23
CA HIS A 191 3.18 -9.95 -1.23
C HIS A 191 3.48 -9.43 0.19
N ALA A 192 3.00 -10.10 1.24
CA ALA A 192 3.30 -9.72 2.62
C ALA A 192 3.67 -10.93 3.48
N ALA A 193 4.82 -10.86 4.16
CA ALA A 193 5.11 -11.71 5.32
C ALA A 193 4.49 -11.08 6.57
N LEU A 194 4.04 -11.88 7.54
CA LEU A 194 3.41 -11.38 8.77
C LEU A 194 3.99 -12.04 10.02
N PHE A 195 4.27 -11.23 11.04
CA PHE A 195 4.69 -11.65 12.36
C PHE A 195 3.48 -11.59 13.29
N VAL A 196 2.93 -12.74 13.64
CA VAL A 196 1.70 -12.86 14.44
C VAL A 196 2.06 -12.98 15.92
N HIS A 197 1.51 -12.10 16.76
CA HIS A 197 1.89 -11.94 18.16
C HIS A 197 0.75 -12.16 19.15
N ARG A 198 -0.44 -11.59 18.88
CA ARG A 198 -1.65 -11.65 19.72
C ARG A 198 -2.91 -11.76 18.84
N VAL A 199 -3.07 -12.89 18.16
CA VAL A 199 -4.31 -13.26 17.48
C VAL A 199 -4.89 -14.51 18.15
N ALA A 200 -6.08 -14.42 18.73
CA ALA A 200 -6.75 -15.53 19.39
C ALA A 200 -7.05 -16.64 18.37
N GLY A 201 -6.86 -17.90 18.75
CA GLY A 201 -7.12 -19.04 17.85
C GLY A 201 -6.11 -19.22 16.71
N LEU A 202 -4.96 -18.53 16.75
CA LEU A 202 -3.78 -18.81 15.91
C LEU A 202 -2.50 -18.88 16.77
N PRO A 203 -1.55 -19.77 16.45
CA PRO A 203 -0.25 -19.78 17.13
C PRO A 203 0.59 -18.55 16.76
N LYS A 204 1.42 -18.06 17.71
CA LYS A 204 2.45 -17.06 17.37
C LYS A 204 3.42 -17.63 16.33
N GLY A 205 3.86 -16.79 15.40
CA GLY A 205 4.85 -17.21 14.40
C GLY A 205 4.96 -16.29 13.19
N LEU A 206 5.65 -16.80 12.18
CA LEU A 206 5.82 -16.19 10.87
C LEU A 206 4.80 -16.79 9.88
N TYR A 207 4.13 -15.92 9.14
CA TYR A 207 3.12 -16.22 8.13
C TYR A 207 3.43 -15.48 6.83
N PHE A 208 2.74 -15.84 5.74
CA PHE A 208 2.91 -15.22 4.43
C PHE A 208 1.59 -15.19 3.64
N LEU A 209 1.22 -14.02 3.14
CA LEU A 209 0.05 -13.75 2.31
C LEU A 209 0.49 -13.58 0.85
N VAL A 210 0.15 -14.57 0.03
CA VAL A 210 0.52 -14.63 -1.39
C VAL A 210 -0.53 -13.89 -2.22
N ARG A 211 -0.42 -12.56 -2.32
CA ARG A 211 -1.37 -11.71 -3.08
C ARG A 211 -1.54 -12.08 -4.57
N ASN A 212 -0.56 -12.77 -5.17
CA ASN A 212 -0.65 -13.29 -6.53
C ASN A 212 -0.20 -14.76 -6.54
N GLU A 213 -1.13 -15.68 -6.80
CA GLU A 213 -0.91 -17.12 -6.64
C GLU A 213 0.03 -17.70 -7.72
N ASP A 214 0.20 -17.04 -8.86
CA ASP A 214 1.19 -17.44 -9.88
C ASP A 214 2.65 -17.28 -9.41
N HIS A 215 2.88 -16.60 -8.29
CA HIS A 215 4.20 -16.48 -7.68
C HIS A 215 4.45 -17.51 -6.56
N PHE A 216 3.48 -18.37 -6.21
CA PHE A 216 3.57 -19.28 -5.07
C PHE A 216 4.81 -20.19 -5.12
N ASP A 217 5.03 -20.91 -6.23
CA ASP A 217 6.17 -21.84 -6.35
C ASP A 217 7.51 -21.10 -6.39
N ALA A 218 7.57 -19.91 -7.00
CA ALA A 218 8.77 -19.08 -7.03
C ALA A 218 9.14 -18.57 -5.61
N LEU A 219 8.16 -18.05 -4.87
CA LEU A 219 8.32 -17.65 -3.47
C LEU A 219 8.76 -18.83 -2.60
N LYS A 220 8.12 -20.00 -2.75
CA LYS A 220 8.44 -21.21 -1.99
C LYS A 220 9.83 -21.75 -2.30
N CYS A 221 10.34 -21.56 -3.52
CA CYS A 221 11.69 -21.94 -3.94
C CYS A 221 12.77 -20.94 -3.47
N ALA A 222 12.48 -19.64 -3.51
CA ALA A 222 13.41 -18.57 -3.11
C ALA A 222 13.57 -18.41 -1.59
N MET A 223 12.67 -19.00 -0.80
CA MET A 223 12.63 -18.90 0.66
C MET A 223 13.17 -20.16 1.35
N ARG A 224 13.36 -20.10 2.68
CA ARG A 224 13.91 -21.19 3.49
C ARG A 224 13.18 -22.53 3.25
N PRO A 225 13.89 -23.63 2.93
CA PRO A 225 13.28 -24.94 2.73
C PRO A 225 12.77 -25.56 4.03
N GLU A 226 13.15 -25.01 5.20
CA GLU A 226 12.63 -25.41 6.50
C GLU A 226 11.22 -24.83 6.79
N PHE A 227 10.68 -23.94 5.95
CA PHE A 227 9.36 -23.37 6.16
C PHE A 227 8.22 -24.34 5.83
N GLU A 228 7.21 -24.35 6.71
CA GLU A 228 6.11 -25.32 6.70
C GLU A 228 5.12 -25.10 5.54
N TRP A 229 4.86 -23.84 5.18
CA TRP A 229 3.89 -23.43 4.13
C TRP A 229 2.49 -24.04 4.31
N GLU A 230 2.02 -24.20 5.55
CA GLU A 230 0.71 -24.78 5.87
C GLU A 230 -0.42 -23.73 5.84
N ARG A 231 -1.62 -24.07 5.35
CA ARG A 231 -2.80 -23.21 5.52
C ARG A 231 -3.23 -23.17 7.01
N PRO A 232 -3.45 -21.98 7.62
CA PRO A 232 -3.84 -21.88 9.03
C PRO A 232 -5.27 -22.34 9.34
N ASP A 233 -5.53 -22.70 10.60
CA ASP A 233 -6.83 -23.21 11.05
C ASP A 233 -7.98 -22.24 10.77
N GLY A 234 -9.00 -22.72 10.06
CA GLY A 234 -10.19 -21.93 9.68
C GLY A 234 -9.92 -20.77 8.72
N CYS A 235 -8.77 -20.76 8.03
CA CYS A 235 -8.49 -19.80 6.97
C CYS A 235 -9.50 -19.95 5.81
N PRO A 236 -10.16 -18.86 5.33
CA PRO A 236 -11.07 -18.92 4.20
C PRO A 236 -10.38 -19.44 2.92
N ASP A 237 -11.10 -20.19 2.09
CA ASP A 237 -10.50 -20.83 0.91
C ASP A 237 -9.91 -19.86 -0.12
N GLY A 238 -10.53 -18.69 -0.28
CA GLY A 238 -10.05 -17.60 -1.14
C GLY A 238 -8.97 -16.71 -0.53
N LEU A 239 -8.47 -17.03 0.67
CA LEU A 239 -7.37 -16.33 1.33
C LEU A 239 -6.07 -17.15 1.20
N PRO A 240 -5.15 -16.81 0.27
CA PRO A 240 -3.86 -17.49 0.10
C PRO A 240 -2.85 -17.10 1.19
N LEU A 241 -3.17 -17.46 2.43
CA LEU A 241 -2.34 -17.28 3.63
C LEU A 241 -1.72 -18.60 4.06
N TYR A 242 -0.43 -18.57 4.38
CA TYR A 242 0.36 -19.73 4.79
C TYR A 242 1.13 -19.42 6.08
N ARG A 243 1.30 -20.42 6.94
CA ARG A 243 2.14 -20.39 8.13
C ARG A 243 3.51 -20.95 7.77
N LEU A 244 4.56 -20.19 8.01
CA LEU A 244 5.94 -20.55 7.66
C LEU A 244 6.69 -21.19 8.83
N ALA A 245 6.52 -20.66 10.04
CA ALA A 245 7.15 -21.18 11.26
C ALA A 245 6.35 -20.80 12.51
N ARG A 246 6.28 -21.67 13.52
CA ARG A 246 5.85 -21.31 14.89
C ARG A 246 7.00 -20.67 15.68
N GLY A 247 6.69 -19.69 16.52
CA GLY A 247 7.66 -19.07 17.42
C GLY A 247 7.22 -17.71 17.93
N ASP A 248 7.91 -17.16 18.93
CA ASP A 248 7.69 -15.78 19.32
C ASP A 248 8.55 -14.83 18.48
N CYS A 249 7.92 -14.16 17.53
CA CYS A 249 8.60 -13.26 16.60
C CYS A 249 8.59 -11.79 17.07
N GLN A 250 8.16 -11.46 18.29
CA GLN A 250 8.02 -10.05 18.72
C GLN A 250 9.33 -9.27 18.62
N GLU A 251 10.42 -9.74 19.23
CA GLU A 251 11.72 -9.05 19.17
C GLU A 251 12.29 -9.00 17.74
N LEU A 252 12.06 -10.04 16.93
CA LEU A 252 12.48 -10.08 15.53
C LEU A 252 11.75 -9.03 14.68
N ALA A 253 10.43 -8.91 14.84
CA ALA A 253 9.61 -7.90 14.17
C ALA A 253 10.02 -6.48 14.54
N LYS A 254 10.33 -6.24 15.82
CA LYS A 254 10.89 -4.99 16.33
C LYS A 254 12.24 -4.67 15.67
N GLN A 255 13.18 -5.61 15.64
CA GLN A 255 14.51 -5.43 15.05
C GLN A 255 14.43 -5.04 13.56
N LEU A 256 13.66 -5.80 12.76
CA LEU A 256 13.42 -5.51 11.34
C LEU A 256 12.73 -4.15 11.11
N SER A 257 11.88 -3.74 12.04
CA SER A 257 11.19 -2.44 12.03
C SER A 257 12.08 -1.29 12.57
N CYS A 258 13.40 -1.37 12.39
CA CYS A 258 14.39 -0.41 12.92
C CYS A 258 14.31 -0.21 14.44
N HIS A 259 14.15 -1.31 15.19
CA HIS A 259 13.96 -1.36 16.65
C HIS A 259 12.72 -0.63 17.21
N GLN A 260 11.72 -0.32 16.38
CA GLN A 260 10.48 0.32 16.83
C GLN A 260 9.60 -0.66 17.64
N ASP A 261 9.36 -0.34 18.92
CA ASP A 261 8.54 -1.13 19.84
C ASP A 261 7.12 -1.43 19.30
N ILE A 262 6.56 -0.51 18.52
CA ILE A 262 5.21 -0.65 17.93
C ILE A 262 5.03 -2.00 17.23
N ALA A 263 6.05 -2.50 16.50
CA ALA A 263 5.97 -3.73 15.73
C ALA A 263 5.88 -5.00 16.61
N SER A 264 6.50 -4.98 17.79
CA SER A 264 6.34 -6.03 18.82
C SER A 264 5.06 -5.85 19.66
N ASP A 265 4.54 -4.63 19.73
CA ASP A 265 3.45 -4.23 20.62
C ASP A 265 2.06 -4.34 19.97
N GLY A 266 1.99 -4.38 18.63
CA GLY A 266 0.78 -4.76 17.88
C GLY A 266 0.35 -6.22 18.05
N CYS A 267 -0.86 -6.54 17.59
CA CYS A 267 -1.36 -7.92 17.51
C CYS A 267 -0.65 -8.71 16.40
N PHE A 268 -0.29 -8.02 15.32
CA PHE A 268 0.65 -8.49 14.32
C PHE A 268 1.33 -7.30 13.63
N SER A 269 2.51 -7.54 13.07
CA SER A 269 3.14 -6.67 12.09
C SER A 269 3.33 -7.41 10.77
N LEU A 270 3.52 -6.69 9.67
CA LEU A 270 3.77 -7.26 8.36
C LEU A 270 4.98 -6.59 7.70
N GLY A 271 5.74 -7.37 6.93
CA GLY A 271 6.80 -6.91 6.04
C GLY A 271 6.43 -7.21 4.60
N MET A 272 6.43 -6.20 3.74
CA MET A 272 6.06 -6.34 2.33
C MET A 272 7.25 -6.86 1.49
N VAL A 273 6.95 -7.70 0.51
CA VAL A 273 7.93 -8.44 -0.30
C VAL A 273 7.52 -8.38 -1.77
N ALA A 274 8.27 -7.63 -2.57
CA ALA A 274 7.94 -7.33 -3.96
C ALA A 274 8.80 -8.12 -4.94
N ARG A 275 8.21 -8.62 -6.02
CA ARG A 275 8.93 -9.21 -7.13
C ARG A 275 9.58 -8.10 -7.97
N PHE A 276 10.90 -8.04 -7.95
CA PHE A 276 11.68 -6.85 -8.26
C PHE A 276 12.41 -6.96 -9.59
N GLU A 277 13.38 -7.86 -9.72
CA GLU A 277 14.16 -8.01 -10.95
C GLU A 277 13.30 -8.35 -12.19
N PRO A 278 12.31 -9.26 -12.15
CA PRO A 278 11.43 -9.53 -13.30
C PRO A 278 10.61 -8.32 -13.74
N VAL A 279 10.23 -7.44 -12.82
CA VAL A 279 9.47 -6.22 -13.13
C VAL A 279 10.38 -5.16 -13.73
N LEU A 280 11.55 -4.90 -13.15
CA LEU A 280 12.53 -3.96 -13.70
C LEU A 280 12.99 -4.34 -15.12
N ARG A 281 13.19 -5.64 -15.38
CA ARG A 281 13.53 -6.15 -16.72
C ARG A 281 12.40 -5.96 -17.74
N LYS A 282 11.13 -5.92 -17.31
CA LYS A 282 9.96 -5.63 -18.17
C LYS A 282 9.68 -4.13 -18.30
N ARG A 283 9.99 -3.32 -17.29
CA ARG A 283 9.59 -1.90 -17.19
C ARG A 283 10.77 -1.01 -16.74
N VAL A 284 11.45 -0.43 -17.72
CA VAL A 284 12.75 0.27 -17.58
C VAL A 284 12.73 1.51 -16.66
N LEU A 285 11.56 2.05 -16.30
CA LEU A 285 11.42 3.25 -15.45
C LEU A 285 10.79 2.97 -14.07
N ASP A 286 10.38 1.73 -13.79
CA ASP A 286 9.20 1.51 -12.94
C ASP A 286 9.49 1.01 -11.51
N VAL A 287 10.61 1.46 -10.94
CA VAL A 287 10.81 1.45 -9.47
C VAL A 287 9.66 2.19 -8.78
N SER A 288 9.05 3.17 -9.45
CA SER A 288 7.90 3.91 -8.93
C SER A 288 6.64 3.05 -8.81
N ALA A 289 6.25 2.19 -9.76
CA ALA A 289 5.10 1.29 -9.56
C ALA A 289 5.27 0.35 -8.36
N LEU A 290 6.43 -0.29 -8.22
CA LEU A 290 6.69 -1.18 -7.08
C LEU A 290 6.63 -0.45 -5.73
N VAL A 291 6.96 0.85 -5.71
CA VAL A 291 6.91 1.67 -4.48
C VAL A 291 5.61 2.47 -4.30
N LEU A 292 4.81 2.64 -5.36
CA LEU A 292 3.39 3.00 -5.30
C LEU A 292 2.56 1.87 -4.67
N GLU A 293 2.98 0.61 -4.84
CA GLU A 293 2.53 -0.47 -3.96
C GLU A 293 3.18 -0.32 -2.57
N THR A 294 4.52 -0.39 -2.41
CA THR A 294 5.16 -0.52 -1.06
C THR A 294 6.68 -0.13 -0.96
N GLY A 295 7.22 0.32 0.20
CA GLY A 295 8.69 0.41 0.45
C GLY A 295 9.11 1.00 1.83
N ALA A 296 10.13 0.58 2.62
CA ALA A 296 11.15 -0.51 2.62
C ALA A 296 11.54 -0.87 4.10
N LEU A 297 12.39 -1.84 4.53
CA LEU A 297 13.37 -2.81 3.95
C LEU A 297 13.71 -3.91 5.03
N SER A 298 14.56 -4.91 4.71
CA SER A 298 15.34 -5.86 5.59
C SER A 298 14.88 -7.31 5.88
N ILE A 299 13.67 -7.76 5.52
CA ILE A 299 13.17 -9.10 5.94
C ILE A 299 13.89 -10.34 5.33
N HIS A 300 14.83 -10.13 4.40
CA HIS A 300 15.45 -11.20 3.60
C HIS A 300 16.17 -12.28 4.39
N GLU A 301 16.97 -11.91 5.40
CA GLU A 301 17.71 -12.88 6.21
C GLU A 301 16.77 -13.84 6.97
N VAL A 302 15.58 -13.34 7.37
CA VAL A 302 14.54 -14.17 7.99
C VAL A 302 13.93 -15.10 6.96
N LEU A 303 13.51 -14.59 5.80
CA LEU A 303 12.86 -15.40 4.75
C LEU A 303 13.82 -16.35 4.01
N GLY A 304 15.14 -16.12 4.11
CA GLY A 304 16.17 -16.90 3.42
C GLY A 304 16.43 -16.49 1.96
N ILE A 305 15.81 -15.39 1.51
CA ILE A 305 15.95 -14.85 0.14
C ILE A 305 17.38 -14.33 -0.04
N LYS A 306 18.06 -14.78 -1.10
CA LYS A 306 19.49 -14.50 -1.37
C LYS A 306 19.75 -13.83 -2.73
N ASP A 307 18.75 -13.82 -3.59
CA ASP A 307 18.81 -13.26 -4.96
C ASP A 307 18.14 -11.87 -5.03
N MET A 308 18.00 -11.37 -6.25
CA MET A 308 17.35 -10.08 -6.55
C MET A 308 15.92 -10.23 -7.10
N GLU A 309 15.37 -11.45 -7.19
CA GLU A 309 14.01 -11.66 -7.69
C GLU A 309 12.97 -11.07 -6.73
N PHE A 310 13.17 -11.18 -5.42
CA PHE A 310 12.28 -10.61 -4.40
C PHE A 310 12.99 -9.59 -3.51
N GLN A 311 12.36 -8.44 -3.25
CA GLN A 311 12.92 -7.34 -2.43
C GLN A 311 11.98 -6.91 -1.30
N SER A 312 12.54 -6.68 -0.12
CA SER A 312 11.79 -6.22 1.06
C SER A 312 11.42 -4.76 0.92
N LEU A 313 10.12 -4.48 0.90
CA LEU A 313 9.54 -3.19 0.57
C LEU A 313 8.45 -2.74 1.58
N TYR A 314 8.74 -2.60 2.88
CA TYR A 314 8.01 -1.81 3.93
C TYR A 314 7.62 -2.66 5.13
N HIS A 315 7.30 -2.01 6.26
CA HIS A 315 6.74 -2.62 7.45
C HIS A 315 5.55 -1.83 7.99
N PHE A 316 4.45 -2.53 8.30
CA PHE A 316 3.22 -1.97 8.87
C PHE A 316 2.78 -2.79 10.09
N THR A 317 2.00 -2.20 11.01
CA THR A 317 1.61 -2.83 12.28
C THR A 317 0.13 -2.60 12.59
N VAL A 318 -0.54 -3.63 13.12
CA VAL A 318 -1.94 -3.57 13.55
C VAL A 318 -2.08 -4.10 14.98
N GLY A 319 -2.80 -3.37 15.84
CA GLY A 319 -3.12 -3.78 17.20
C GLY A 319 -4.07 -2.80 17.90
N GLY A 320 -4.31 -3.01 19.19
CA GLY A 320 -5.03 -2.05 20.03
C GLY A 320 -4.20 -0.78 20.22
N PRO A 321 -4.67 0.42 19.83
CA PRO A 321 -3.89 1.65 19.92
C PRO A 321 -3.86 2.21 21.35
N MET A 322 -2.72 2.74 21.77
CA MET A 322 -2.65 3.46 23.05
C MET A 322 -3.37 4.82 22.95
N VAL A 323 -4.42 5.01 23.75
CA VAL A 323 -5.29 6.20 23.68
C VAL A 323 -4.73 7.36 24.51
N ASP A 324 -3.90 8.20 23.90
CA ASP A 324 -3.47 9.46 24.52
C ASP A 324 -4.60 10.51 24.47
N LYS A 325 -5.26 10.71 25.62
CA LYS A 325 -6.35 11.67 25.81
C LYS A 325 -5.94 13.14 25.65
N ARG A 326 -4.65 13.45 25.50
CA ARG A 326 -4.13 14.80 25.21
C ARG A 326 -4.16 15.13 23.71
N ILE A 327 -4.25 14.12 22.85
CA ILE A 327 -4.25 14.31 21.39
C ILE A 327 -5.67 14.65 20.93
N MET A 328 -5.81 15.79 20.24
CA MET A 328 -7.10 16.31 19.79
C MET A 328 -7.70 15.42 18.69
N SER A 329 -8.82 14.76 19.00
CA SER A 329 -9.50 13.80 18.12
C SER A 329 -10.42 14.42 17.06
N LEU A 330 -10.40 15.76 16.90
CA LEU A 330 -11.22 16.46 15.93
C LEU A 330 -10.90 16.05 14.47
N PRO A 331 -11.87 16.21 13.54
CA PRO A 331 -11.62 16.07 12.11
C PRO A 331 -10.46 16.97 11.65
N ALA A 332 -9.61 16.47 10.76
CA ALA A 332 -8.47 17.23 10.23
C ALA A 332 -8.89 18.47 9.41
N TYR A 333 -10.14 18.47 8.92
CA TYR A 333 -10.79 19.59 8.25
C TYR A 333 -12.25 19.66 8.71
N PRO A 334 -12.82 20.87 8.91
CA PRO A 334 -14.26 21.00 9.16
C PRO A 334 -15.09 20.44 8.00
N GLY A 335 -16.34 20.09 8.29
CA GLY A 335 -17.29 19.68 7.25
C GLY A 335 -17.98 20.89 6.62
N PRO A 336 -18.45 20.81 5.35
CA PRO A 336 -19.17 21.89 4.66
C PRO A 336 -20.59 22.15 5.20
N GLY A 337 -20.85 21.81 6.47
CA GLY A 337 -22.01 22.24 7.27
C GLY A 337 -21.59 23.09 8.47
N ILE A 338 -20.35 23.61 8.45
CA ILE A 338 -19.80 24.57 9.42
C ILE A 338 -19.48 25.89 8.71
N ASP A 339 -19.06 25.83 7.44
CA ASP A 339 -18.87 26.98 6.55
C ASP A 339 -20.15 27.25 5.73
N ALA A 340 -21.16 27.82 6.37
CA ALA A 340 -22.46 28.18 5.76
C ALA A 340 -22.91 29.59 6.21
#